data_AF-A0A7C7RDZ8-F1
#
_entry.id   AF-A0A7C7RDZ8-F1
#
_cell.length_a   1.000
_cell.length_b   1.000
_cell.length_c   1.000
_cell.angle_alpha   90.00
_cell.angle_beta   90.00
_cell.angle_gamma   90.00
#
_symmetry.space_group_name_H-M   'P 1'
#
loop_
_entity.id
_entity.type
_entity.pdbx_description
1 polymer ?
#
loop_
_entity_poly.entity_id
_entity_poly.type
_entity_poly.pdbx_seq_one_letter_code
_entity_poly.pdbx_strand_id
1 'polypeptide(L)'
;HLGEVYQGIISTVTSFGFFVELKDMFIHGVVRLVDVADDYYILEHDRHRLVGRRNRRVFQMGQPVTVRVASVNIFRRHINFEVADH
;
A
#
# COMPACT_ATOMS: atom_id res chain seq x y z
N HIS A 1 8.92 6.72 -12.06
CA HIS A 1 10.14 7.34 -11.49
C HIS A 1 9.95 7.64 -10.01
N LEU A 2 11.04 7.95 -9.29
CA LEU A 2 10.98 8.36 -7.88
C LEU A 2 10.05 9.58 -7.73
N GLY A 3 9.15 9.55 -6.74
CA GLY A 3 8.18 10.62 -6.50
C GLY A 3 6.97 10.66 -7.43
N GLU A 4 6.93 9.85 -8.49
CA GLU A 4 5.74 9.75 -9.35
C GLU A 4 4.59 9.02 -8.66
N VAL A 5 3.38 9.42 -9.03
CA VAL A 5 2.12 8.92 -8.49
C VAL A 5 1.45 7.99 -9.51
N TYR A 6 0.96 6.85 -9.04
CA TYR A 6 0.32 5.84 -9.87
C TYR A 6 -0.96 5.32 -9.22
N GLN A 7 -1.88 4.85 -10.05
CA GLN A 7 -3.01 4.05 -9.60
C GLN A 7 -2.62 2.57 -9.55
N GLY A 8 -3.03 1.91 -8.49
CA GLY A 8 -2.86 0.47 -8.32
C GLY A 8 -4.04 -0.16 -7.62
N ILE A 9 -3.96 -1.48 -7.47
CA ILE A 9 -4.90 -2.29 -6.70
C ILE A 9 -4.14 -2.95 -5.55
N ILE A 10 -4.74 -2.96 -4.36
CA ILE A 10 -4.20 -3.69 -3.22
C ILE A 10 -4.34 -5.20 -3.50
N SER A 11 -3.23 -5.90 -3.68
CA SER A 11 -3.22 -7.32 -4.01
C SER A 11 -3.16 -8.22 -2.77
N THR A 12 -2.58 -7.73 -1.67
CA THR A 12 -2.47 -8.49 -0.41
C THR A 12 -2.35 -7.53 0.77
N VAL A 13 -2.95 -7.87 1.90
CA VAL A 13 -2.76 -7.16 3.17
C VAL A 13 -2.05 -8.05 4.17
N THR A 14 -1.15 -7.46 4.96
CA THR A 14 -0.40 -8.14 6.02
C THR A 14 -0.38 -7.27 7.28
N SER A 15 0.09 -7.81 8.40
CA SER A 15 0.17 -7.06 9.66
C SER A 15 1.17 -5.91 9.64
N PHE A 16 2.10 -5.88 8.67
CA PHE A 16 3.12 -4.83 8.54
C PHE A 16 2.82 -3.82 7.43
N GLY A 17 1.84 -4.08 6.56
CA GLY A 17 1.67 -3.34 5.32
C GLY A 17 0.69 -3.97 4.34
N PHE A 18 0.71 -3.48 3.12
CA PHE A 18 -0.04 -4.07 2.02
C PHE A 18 0.74 -3.94 0.71
N PHE A 19 0.50 -4.89 -0.18
CA PHE A 19 1.11 -4.92 -1.50
C PHE A 19 0.19 -4.26 -2.51
N VAL A 20 0.78 -3.52 -3.44
CA VAL A 20 0.10 -2.81 -4.50
C VAL A 20 0.65 -3.27 -5.84
N GLU A 21 -0.26 -3.64 -6.72
CA GLU A 21 0.01 -3.90 -8.14
C GLU A 21 -0.40 -2.67 -8.95
N LEU A 22 0.54 -2.09 -9.69
CA LEU A 22 0.25 -0.92 -10.51
C LEU A 22 -0.56 -1.33 -11.74
N LYS A 23 -1.57 -0.54 -12.10
CA LYS A 23 -2.32 -0.79 -13.33
C LYS A 23 -1.39 -0.61 -14.54
N ASP A 24 -1.57 -1.45 -15.55
CA ASP A 24 -0.88 -1.39 -16.85
C ASP A 24 0.64 -1.61 -16.80
N MET A 25 1.18 -2.03 -15.65
CA MET A 25 2.60 -2.33 -15.46
C MET A 25 2.76 -3.62 -14.65
N PHE A 26 3.68 -4.50 -15.04
CA PHE A 26 4.07 -5.69 -14.27
C PHE A 26 4.95 -5.34 -13.05
N ILE A 27 4.58 -4.26 -12.35
CA ILE A 27 5.33 -3.68 -11.25
C ILE A 27 4.51 -3.84 -9.98
N HIS A 28 5.15 -4.40 -8.96
CA HIS A 28 4.56 -4.62 -7.65
C HIS A 28 5.44 -3.97 -6.59
N GLY A 29 4.82 -3.51 -5.52
CA GLY A 29 5.54 -2.91 -4.40
C GLY A 29 4.74 -2.96 -3.11
N VAL A 30 5.34 -2.47 -2.04
CA VAL A 30 4.79 -2.53 -0.70
C VAL A 30 4.60 -1.14 -0.13
N VAL A 31 3.45 -0.93 0.51
CA VAL A 31 3.23 0.17 1.46
C VAL A 31 3.35 -0.41 2.86
N ARG A 32 4.26 0.13 3.68
CA ARG A 32 4.40 -0.32 5.07
C ARG A 32 3.57 0.58 5.97
N LEU A 33 2.89 -0.02 6.94
CA LEU A 33 2.07 0.73 7.90
C LEU A 33 2.88 1.75 8.71
N VAL A 34 4.17 1.49 8.93
CA VAL A 34 5.07 2.43 9.62
C VAL A 34 5.26 3.75 8.86
N ASP A 35 5.05 3.73 7.53
CA ASP A 35 5.13 4.92 6.68
C ASP A 35 3.74 5.60 6.55
N VAL A 36 2.67 4.95 7.03
CA VAL A 36 1.30 5.47 7.05
C VAL A 36 1.04 6.06 8.44
N ALA A 37 1.51 7.29 8.65
CA ALA A 37 1.54 7.95 9.97
C ALA A 37 0.17 8.46 10.49
N ASP A 38 -0.94 8.20 9.78
CA ASP A 38 -2.25 8.78 10.08
C ASP A 38 -3.04 8.00 11.17
N ASP A 39 -2.73 6.72 11.37
CA ASP A 39 -3.45 5.85 12.32
C ASP A 39 -2.66 4.59 12.71
N TYR A 40 -3.15 3.88 13.73
CA TYR A 40 -2.77 2.51 14.03
C TYR A 40 -3.74 1.53 13.36
N TYR A 41 -3.24 0.69 12.48
CA TYR A 41 -4.04 -0.25 11.69
C TYR A 41 -4.04 -1.66 12.31
N ILE A 42 -5.22 -2.28 12.38
CA ILE A 42 -5.41 -3.68 12.77
C ILE A 42 -5.74 -4.50 11.54
N LEU A 43 -5.09 -5.65 11.39
CA LEU A 43 -5.45 -6.64 10.37
C LEU A 43 -6.68 -7.46 10.81
N GLU A 44 -7.73 -7.41 10.00
CA GLU A 44 -8.88 -8.31 10.08
C GLU A 44 -8.71 -9.42 9.02
N HIS A 45 -8.08 -10.53 9.43
CA HIS A 45 -7.69 -11.63 8.53
C HIS A 45 -8.86 -12.17 7.69
N ASP A 46 -9.99 -12.48 8.31
CA ASP A 46 -11.16 -13.07 7.63
C ASP A 46 -11.72 -12.16 6.53
N ARG A 47 -11.50 -10.84 6.64
CA ARG A 47 -12.00 -9.83 5.72
C ARG A 47 -10.93 -9.29 4.78
N HIS A 48 -9.69 -9.78 4.90
CA HIS A 48 -8.55 -9.35 4.10
C HIS A 48 -8.41 -7.82 4.06
N ARG A 49 -8.49 -7.17 5.23
CA ARG A 49 -8.39 -5.71 5.35
C ARG A 49 -7.66 -5.23 6.58
N LEU A 50 -7.03 -4.07 6.46
CA LEU A 50 -6.47 -3.28 7.54
C LEU A 50 -7.44 -2.16 7.89
N VAL A 51 -7.75 -2.01 9.18
CA VAL A 51 -8.70 -1.01 9.68
C VAL A 51 -8.01 -0.10 10.69
N GLY A 52 -8.00 1.20 10.41
CA GLY A 52 -7.50 2.24 11.30
C GLY A 52 -8.33 2.31 12.58
N ARG A 53 -7.68 2.37 13.73
CA ARG A 53 -8.36 2.42 15.03
C ARG A 53 -9.06 3.76 15.27
N ARG A 54 -8.46 4.87 14.85
CA ARG A 54 -8.93 6.23 15.11
C ARG A 54 -9.81 6.76 13.99
N ASN A 55 -9.33 6.73 12.75
CA ASN A 55 -10.01 7.32 11.60
C ASN A 55 -10.94 6.32 10.88
N ARG A 56 -10.90 5.03 11.27
CA ARG A 56 -11.69 3.94 10.67
C ARG A 56 -11.43 3.73 9.19
N ARG A 57 -10.33 4.27 8.67
CA ARG A 57 -9.88 4.08 7.31
C ARG A 57 -9.62 2.61 7.04
N VAL A 58 -9.97 2.16 5.84
CA VAL A 58 -9.83 0.77 5.44
C VAL A 58 -8.90 0.68 4.23
N PHE A 59 -7.94 -0.24 4.32
CA PHE A 59 -7.18 -0.76 3.19
C PHE A 59 -7.54 -2.24 3.01
N GLN A 60 -8.20 -2.59 1.92
CA GLN A 60 -8.73 -3.92 1.67
C GLN A 60 -8.18 -4.52 0.37
N MET A 61 -7.95 -5.83 0.35
CA MET A 61 -7.62 -6.53 -0.88
C MET A 61 -8.66 -6.28 -1.99
N GLY A 62 -8.20 -5.97 -3.19
CA GLY A 62 -9.01 -5.58 -4.35
C GLY A 62 -9.39 -4.10 -4.39
N GLN A 63 -9.09 -3.33 -3.35
CA GLN A 63 -9.38 -1.90 -3.31
C GLN A 63 -8.42 -1.11 -4.22
N PRO A 64 -8.91 -0.16 -5.03
CA PRO A 64 -8.06 0.81 -5.71
C PRO A 64 -7.34 1.72 -4.72
N VAL A 65 -6.08 2.02 -5.01
CA VAL A 65 -5.26 2.91 -4.19
C VAL A 65 -4.35 3.76 -5.09
N THR A 66 -4.13 4.99 -4.67
CA THR A 66 -3.16 5.89 -5.30
C THR A 66 -1.87 5.87 -4.48
N VAL A 67 -0.75 5.58 -5.12
CA VAL A 67 0.55 5.42 -4.46
C VAL A 67 1.62 6.27 -5.11
N ARG A 68 2.57 6.74 -4.29
CA ARG A 68 3.77 7.44 -4.74
C ARG A 68 5.00 6.55 -4.56
N VAL A 69 5.90 6.53 -5.55
CA VAL A 69 7.17 5.80 -5.46
C VAL A 69 8.08 6.49 -4.44
N ALA A 70 8.29 5.85 -3.28
CA ALA A 70 9.14 6.37 -2.21
C ALA A 70 10.60 5.93 -2.36
N SER A 71 10.84 4.68 -2.80
CA SER A 71 12.17 4.19 -3.14
C SER A 71 12.10 2.94 -4.02
N VAL A 72 13.18 2.70 -4.78
CA VAL A 72 13.30 1.53 -5.65
C VAL A 72 14.55 0.75 -5.27
N ASN A 73 14.38 -0.53 -4.93
CA ASN A 73 15.48 -1.47 -4.79
C ASN A 73 15.62 -2.27 -6.09
N ILE A 74 16.58 -1.86 -6.93
CA ILE A 74 16.79 -2.42 -8.27
C ILE A 74 17.24 -3.89 -8.20
N PHE A 75 18.07 -4.26 -7.22
CA PHE A 75 18.59 -5.62 -7.07
C PHE A 75 17.49 -6.62 -6.71
N ARG A 76 16.53 -6.21 -5.87
CA ARG A 76 15.39 -7.06 -5.46
C ARG A 76 14.15 -6.86 -6.32
N ARG A 77 14.20 -5.94 -7.31
CA ARG A 77 13.04 -5.47 -8.08
C ARG A 77 11.85 -5.10 -7.19
N HIS A 78 12.14 -4.52 -6.03
CA HIS A 78 11.14 -4.22 -5.01
C HIS A 78 10.98 -2.71 -4.89
N ILE A 79 9.74 -2.23 -4.91
CA ILE A 79 9.41 -0.81 -4.80
C ILE A 79 8.73 -0.59 -3.45
N ASN A 80 9.18 0.42 -2.73
CA ASN A 80 8.44 0.92 -1.58
C ASN A 80 7.57 2.09 -2.04
N PHE A 81 6.31 2.01 -1.64
CA PHE A 81 5.30 3.01 -1.92
C PHE A 81 4.88 3.72 -0.64
N GLU A 82 4.43 4.97 -0.82
CA GLU A 82 3.64 5.69 0.16
C GLU A 82 2.23 5.87 -0.38
N VAL A 83 1.26 5.92 0.52
CA VAL A 83 -0.11 6.32 0.15
C VAL A 83 -0.08 7.79 -0.25
N ALA A 84 -0.53 8.08 -1.47
CA ALA A 84 -0.71 9.44 -1.92
C ALA A 84 -2.17 9.83 -1.61
N ASP A 85 -2.40 10.28 -0.37
CA ASP A 85 -3.68 10.88 -0.01
C ASP A 85 -3.82 12.28 -0.60
N HIS A 86 -5.04 12.60 -1.01
CA HIS A 86 -5.52 13.95 -1.28
C HIS A 86 -6.32 14.45 -0.10
#